data_AF-A0A951JB28-F1
#
_entry.id   AF-A0A951JB28-F1
#
_cell.length_a   1.000
_cell.length_b   1.000
_cell.length_c   1.000
_cell.angle_alpha   90.00
_cell.angle_beta   90.00
_cell.angle_gamma   90.00
#
_symmetry.space_group_name_H-M   'P 1'
#
loop_
_entity.id
_entity.type
_entity.pdbx_description
1 polymer ?
#
loop_
_entity_poly.entity_id
_entity_poly.type
_entity_poly.pdbx_seq_one_letter_code
_entity_poly.pdbx_strand_id
1 'polypeptide(L)'
;MDLLRQTVAEIRDKAAEFRDDFGDEARARTLEWAAARLDAALDDFSNQQLTLAQAARESGYSAAHLGRYVALGKIPNAGRPHAPRIRRGDVPHKPGALRPKSLTLMVDRTQIARSVVNSTTRHHDG
;
A
#
# COMPACT_ATOMS: atom_id res chain seq x y z
N MET A 1 -3.74 -5.36 -2.98
CA MET A 1 -3.86 -5.03 -1.54
C MET A 1 -3.61 -6.25 -0.69
N ASP A 2 -4.16 -7.41 -1.08
CA ASP A 2 -4.05 -8.66 -0.32
C ASP A 2 -2.60 -9.06 0.01
N LEU A 3 -1.68 -8.98 -0.97
CA LEU A 3 -0.26 -9.28 -0.72
C LEU A 3 0.36 -8.33 0.33
N LEU A 4 0.02 -7.03 0.31
CA LEU A 4 0.56 -6.08 1.30
C LEU A 4 0.01 -6.36 2.70
N ARG A 5 -1.29 -6.68 2.80
CA ARG A 5 -1.90 -7.06 4.09
C ARG A 5 -1.31 -8.39 4.60
N GLN A 6 -1.04 -9.34 3.71
CA GLN A 6 -0.34 -10.58 4.04
C GLN A 6 1.07 -10.29 4.58
N THR A 7 1.84 -9.42 3.93
CA THR A 7 3.16 -9.02 4.44
C THR A 7 3.08 -8.37 5.82
N VAL A 8 2.07 -7.55 6.10
CA VAL A 8 1.88 -6.98 7.44
C VAL A 8 1.54 -8.07 8.47
N ALA A 9 0.75 -9.07 8.10
CA ALA A 9 0.49 -10.23 8.96
C ALA A 9 1.80 -11.01 9.27
N GLU A 10 2.62 -11.28 8.26
CA GLU A 10 3.93 -11.93 8.45
C GLU A 10 4.86 -11.16 9.38
N ILE A 11 4.84 -9.81 9.34
CA ILE A 11 5.61 -8.98 10.27
C ILE A 11 5.12 -9.18 11.71
N ARG A 12 3.81 -9.33 11.92
CA ARG A 12 3.24 -9.58 13.25
C ARG A 12 3.58 -10.97 13.76
N ASP A 13 3.49 -11.97 12.89
CA ASP A 13 3.89 -13.34 13.23
C ASP A 13 5.35 -13.37 13.67
N LYS A 14 6.21 -12.61 12.98
CA LYS A 14 7.63 -12.48 13.36
C LYS A 14 7.83 -11.75 14.69
N ALA A 15 6.99 -10.77 15.00
CA ALA A 15 7.01 -10.11 16.30
C ALA A 15 6.63 -11.07 17.43
N ALA A 16 5.61 -11.91 17.21
CA ALA A 16 5.21 -12.96 18.14
C ALA A 16 6.34 -13.96 18.36
N GLU A 17 7.00 -14.43 17.29
CA GLU A 17 8.17 -15.30 17.38
C GLU A 17 9.28 -14.69 18.26
N PHE A 18 9.62 -13.40 18.06
CA PHE A 18 10.60 -12.71 18.93
C PHE A 18 10.21 -12.67 20.40
N ARG A 19 8.92 -12.50 20.70
CA ARG A 19 8.41 -12.52 22.07
C ARG A 19 8.44 -13.93 22.67
N ASP A 20 7.86 -14.89 21.97
CA ASP A 20 7.49 -16.18 22.53
C ASP A 20 8.68 -17.15 22.55
N ASP A 21 9.48 -17.17 21.48
CA ASP A 21 10.60 -18.12 21.34
C ASP A 21 11.92 -17.55 21.86
N PHE A 22 12.11 -16.24 21.76
CA PHE A 22 13.37 -15.57 22.11
C PHE A 22 13.30 -14.69 23.36
N GLY A 23 12.11 -14.37 23.86
CA GLY A 23 11.94 -13.42 24.98
C GLY A 23 12.37 -11.98 24.67
N ASP A 24 12.54 -11.63 23.39
CA ASP A 24 13.02 -10.32 22.94
C ASP A 24 11.85 -9.35 22.74
N GLU A 25 11.36 -8.86 23.87
CA GLU A 25 10.28 -7.89 23.96
C GLU A 25 10.56 -6.58 23.21
N ALA A 26 11.82 -6.12 23.17
CA ALA A 26 12.17 -4.87 22.51
C ALA A 26 12.04 -4.96 20.99
N ARG A 27 12.51 -6.06 20.38
CA ARG A 27 12.35 -6.29 18.94
C ARG A 27 10.90 -6.58 18.57
N ALA A 28 10.20 -7.38 19.37
CA ALA A 28 8.78 -7.67 19.16
C ALA A 28 7.96 -6.36 19.06
N ARG A 29 8.09 -5.46 20.05
CA ARG A 29 7.38 -4.17 20.04
C ARG A 29 7.74 -3.28 18.85
N THR A 30 8.99 -3.31 18.41
CA THR A 30 9.44 -2.53 17.25
C THR A 30 8.74 -2.99 15.98
N LEU A 31 8.61 -4.31 15.79
CA LEU A 31 7.91 -4.89 14.65
C LEU A 31 6.39 -4.66 14.72
N GLU A 32 5.80 -4.78 15.91
CA GLU A 32 4.37 -4.47 16.12
C GLU A 32 4.04 -3.02 15.79
N TRP A 33 4.88 -2.08 16.23
CA TRP A 33 4.75 -0.67 15.89
C TRP A 33 4.83 -0.45 14.37
N ALA A 34 5.79 -1.10 13.71
CA ALA A 34 5.96 -0.99 12.26
C ALA A 34 4.73 -1.55 11.50
N ALA A 35 4.24 -2.73 11.90
CA ALA A 35 3.03 -3.33 11.32
C ALA A 35 1.80 -2.44 11.53
N ALA A 36 1.60 -1.90 12.73
CA ALA A 36 0.51 -0.98 13.01
C ALA A 36 0.60 0.29 12.15
N ARG A 37 1.80 0.83 11.96
CA ARG A 37 2.01 2.01 11.12
C ARG A 37 1.72 1.75 9.64
N LEU A 38 2.05 0.55 9.15
CA LEU A 38 1.75 0.11 7.79
C LEU A 38 0.25 -0.09 7.59
N ASP A 39 -0.45 -0.73 8.51
CA ASP A 39 -1.90 -0.90 8.42
C ASP A 39 -2.63 0.44 8.41
N ALA A 40 -2.26 1.36 9.29
CA ALA A 40 -2.81 2.71 9.28
C ALA A 40 -2.62 3.39 7.90
N ALA A 41 -1.43 3.24 7.29
CA ALA A 41 -1.17 3.78 5.96
C ALA A 41 -2.00 3.10 4.86
N LEU A 42 -2.17 1.77 4.94
CA LEU A 42 -2.98 1.01 3.99
C LEU A 42 -4.47 1.39 4.08
N ASP A 43 -4.96 1.60 5.29
CA ASP A 43 -6.34 1.99 5.54
C ASP A 43 -6.59 3.43 5.12
N ASP A 44 -5.70 4.38 5.45
CA ASP A 44 -5.76 5.76 4.97
C ASP A 44 -5.78 5.82 3.44
N PHE A 45 -4.90 5.05 2.80
CA PHE A 45 -4.84 4.97 1.35
C PHE A 45 -6.13 4.40 0.75
N SER A 46 -6.66 3.33 1.34
CA SER A 46 -7.91 2.68 0.88
C SER A 46 -9.14 3.57 1.09
N ASN A 47 -9.16 4.35 2.18
CA ASN A 47 -10.26 5.25 2.54
C ASN A 47 -10.24 6.58 1.80
N GLN A 48 -9.17 6.88 1.06
CA GLN A 48 -9.08 8.12 0.29
C GLN A 48 -10.27 8.26 -0.68
N GLN A 49 -10.98 9.37 -0.60
CA GLN A 49 -12.10 9.66 -1.47
C GLN A 49 -11.65 10.24 -2.80
N LEU A 50 -11.84 9.48 -3.87
CA LEU A 50 -11.51 9.86 -5.24
C LEU A 50 -12.70 10.50 -5.93
N THR A 51 -12.44 11.53 -6.73
CA THR A 51 -13.42 11.98 -7.73
C THR A 51 -13.60 10.91 -8.81
N LEU A 52 -14.72 10.94 -9.55
CA LEU A 52 -14.93 10.01 -10.66
C LEU A 52 -13.80 10.05 -11.70
N ALA A 53 -13.19 11.22 -11.93
CA ALA A 53 -12.06 11.38 -12.83
C ALA A 53 -10.77 10.72 -12.30
N GLN A 54 -10.50 10.83 -11.00
CA GLN A 54 -9.37 10.14 -10.37
C GLN A 54 -9.57 8.62 -10.39
N ALA A 55 -10.76 8.15 -10.01
CA ALA A 55 -11.10 6.73 -10.03
C ALA A 55 -11.04 6.14 -11.46
N ALA A 56 -11.41 6.91 -12.49
CA ALA A 56 -11.29 6.48 -13.88
C ALA A 56 -9.84 6.15 -14.28
N ARG A 57 -8.88 6.96 -13.84
CA ARG A 57 -7.45 6.74 -14.10
C ARG A 57 -6.91 5.47 -13.47
N GLU A 58 -7.51 5.02 -12.37
CA GLU A 58 -7.05 3.85 -11.61
C GLU A 58 -7.79 2.56 -11.99
N SER A 59 -9.04 2.68 -12.40
CA SER A 59 -9.92 1.55 -12.72
C SER A 59 -9.79 1.01 -14.14
N GLY A 60 -9.43 1.87 -15.10
CA GLY A 60 -9.59 1.58 -16.52
C GLY A 60 -11.04 1.68 -17.03
N TYR A 61 -11.98 2.16 -16.19
CA TYR A 61 -13.32 2.59 -16.61
C TYR A 61 -13.38 4.09 -16.86
N SER A 62 -14.34 4.54 -17.64
CA SER A 62 -14.60 5.98 -17.80
C SER A 62 -15.32 6.55 -16.58
N ALA A 63 -15.14 7.85 -16.33
CA ALA A 63 -15.81 8.56 -15.23
C ALA A 63 -17.35 8.46 -15.35
N ALA A 64 -17.90 8.52 -16.56
CA ALA A 64 -19.34 8.37 -16.80
C ALA A 64 -19.84 6.96 -16.40
N HIS A 65 -19.07 5.92 -16.68
CA HIS A 65 -19.43 4.56 -16.31
C HIS A 65 -19.42 4.37 -14.79
N LEU A 66 -18.39 4.89 -14.11
CA LEU A 66 -18.32 4.88 -12.66
C LEU A 66 -19.47 5.69 -12.02
N GLY A 67 -19.81 6.85 -12.59
CA GLY A 67 -20.96 7.64 -12.13
C GLY A 67 -22.28 6.87 -12.22
N ARG A 68 -22.47 6.09 -13.29
CA ARG A 68 -23.64 5.19 -13.42
C ARG A 68 -23.65 4.10 -12.35
N TYR A 69 -22.50 3.51 -12.02
CA TYR A 69 -22.42 2.52 -10.94
C TYR A 69 -22.77 3.10 -9.57
N VAL A 70 -22.32 4.32 -9.30
CA VAL A 70 -22.71 5.05 -8.08
C VAL A 70 -24.21 5.34 -8.07
N ALA A 71 -24.77 5.84 -9.17
CA ALA A 71 -26.20 6.13 -9.28
C ALA A 71 -27.10 4.89 -9.14
N LEU A 72 -26.62 3.73 -9.60
CA LEU A 72 -27.31 2.44 -9.45
C LEU A 72 -27.08 1.78 -8.08
N GLY A 73 -26.33 2.40 -7.16
CA GLY A 73 -26.02 1.84 -5.84
C GLY A 73 -25.06 0.66 -5.86
N LYS A 74 -24.40 0.38 -7.00
CA LYS A 74 -23.40 -0.70 -7.12
C LYS A 74 -22.07 -0.35 -6.45
N ILE A 75 -21.77 0.94 -6.37
CA ILE A 75 -20.62 1.49 -5.65
C ILE A 75 -21.16 2.51 -4.64
N PRO A 76 -20.75 2.47 -3.37
CA PRO A 76 -21.14 3.48 -2.40
C PRO A 76 -20.68 4.89 -2.82
N ASN A 77 -21.55 5.89 -2.69
CA ASN A 77 -21.15 7.28 -2.83
C ASN A 77 -20.47 7.74 -1.53
N ALA A 78 -19.16 7.95 -1.58
CA ALA A 78 -18.38 8.47 -0.45
C ALA A 78 -18.42 10.01 -0.34
N GLY A 79 -18.99 10.69 -1.35
CA GLY A 79 -19.11 12.14 -1.42
C GLY A 79 -20.49 12.62 -0.98
N ARG A 80 -21.05 13.58 -1.73
CA ARG A 80 -22.38 14.14 -1.47
C ARG A 80 -23.29 13.98 -2.70
N PRO A 81 -24.62 14.16 -2.57
CA PRO A 81 -25.51 14.24 -3.72
C PRO A 81 -25.00 15.27 -4.74
N HIS A 82 -25.06 14.94 -6.03
CA HIS A 82 -24.55 15.74 -7.16
C HIS A 82 -23.04 16.01 -7.22
N ALA A 83 -22.25 15.51 -6.25
CA ALA A 83 -20.79 15.50 -6.32
C ALA A 83 -20.25 14.14 -5.84
N PRO A 84 -20.47 13.08 -6.64
CA PRO A 84 -20.13 11.72 -6.25
C PRO A 84 -18.62 11.53 -6.11
N ARG A 85 -18.23 10.79 -5.07
CA ARG A 85 -16.88 10.31 -4.83
C ARG A 85 -16.91 8.82 -4.54
N ILE A 86 -15.79 8.15 -4.76
CA ILE A 86 -15.64 6.71 -4.51
C ILE A 86 -14.44 6.53 -3.59
N ARG A 87 -14.55 5.72 -2.53
CA ARG A 87 -13.36 5.36 -1.74
C ARG A 87 -12.44 4.53 -2.62
N ARG A 88 -11.14 4.79 -2.58
CA ARG A 88 -10.15 4.08 -3.42
C ARG A 88 -10.30 2.56 -3.33
N GLY A 89 -10.56 2.01 -2.14
CA GLY A 89 -10.78 0.58 -1.93
C GLY A 89 -12.04 0.00 -2.61
N ASP A 90 -13.04 0.84 -2.92
CA ASP A 90 -14.29 0.44 -3.57
C ASP A 90 -14.24 0.63 -5.10
N VAL A 91 -13.13 1.15 -5.64
CA VAL A 91 -12.99 1.38 -7.07
C VAL A 91 -12.85 0.03 -7.80
N PRO A 92 -13.77 -0.33 -8.72
CA PRO A 92 -13.64 -1.56 -9.47
C PRO A 92 -12.50 -1.43 -10.49
N HIS A 93 -11.77 -2.52 -10.74
CA HIS A 93 -10.76 -2.56 -11.80
C HIS A 93 -11.27 -3.37 -12.99
N LYS A 94 -11.17 -2.80 -14.19
CA LYS A 94 -11.58 -3.48 -15.43
C LYS A 94 -10.63 -4.66 -15.70
N PRO A 95 -11.15 -5.87 -15.98
CA PRO A 95 -10.31 -7.00 -16.37
C PRO A 95 -9.48 -6.64 -17.61
N GLY A 96 -8.16 -6.86 -17.54
CA GLY A 96 -7.24 -6.55 -18.64
C GLY A 96 -6.80 -5.09 -18.76
N ALA A 97 -7.27 -4.18 -17.90
CA ALA A 97 -6.62 -2.88 -17.77
C ALA A 97 -5.22 -3.11 -17.19
N LEU A 98 -4.18 -2.68 -17.91
CA LEU A 98 -2.80 -2.72 -17.42
C LEU A 98 -2.78 -2.01 -16.07
N ARG A 99 -2.44 -2.74 -15.00
CA ARG A 99 -2.10 -2.11 -13.73
C ARG A 99 -1.05 -1.03 -14.06
N PRO A 100 -1.20 0.23 -13.59
CA PRO A 100 -0.13 1.20 -13.75
C PRO A 100 1.15 0.54 -13.25
N LYS A 101 2.22 0.56 -14.08
CA LYS A 101 3.48 -0.15 -13.84
C LYS A 101 3.78 -0.04 -12.35
N SER A 102 3.66 -1.17 -11.65
CA SER A 102 4.14 -1.29 -10.30
C SER A 102 5.56 -0.72 -10.35
N LEU A 103 5.90 0.19 -9.43
CA LEU A 103 7.31 0.46 -9.18
C LEU A 103 7.90 -0.91 -8.92
N THR A 104 8.59 -1.46 -9.91
CA THR A 104 9.39 -2.66 -9.75
C THR A 104 10.38 -2.23 -8.69
N LEU A 105 10.09 -2.56 -7.42
CA LEU A 105 11.09 -2.57 -6.38
C LEU A 105 12.04 -3.69 -6.79
N MET A 106 12.94 -3.33 -7.69
CA MET A 106 14.12 -4.08 -8.05
C MET A 106 15.09 -3.91 -6.88
N VAL A 107 14.68 -4.38 -5.69
CA VAL A 107 15.60 -4.60 -4.58
C VAL A 107 16.22 -5.96 -4.84
N ASP A 108 17.13 -5.98 -5.79
CA ASP A 108 18.06 -7.07 -5.92
C ASP A 108 18.98 -7.01 -4.70
N ARG A 109 19.03 -8.10 -3.92
CA ARG A 109 19.76 -8.22 -2.64
C ARG A 109 21.24 -7.82 -2.78
N THR A 110 21.76 -7.89 -3.99
CA THR A 110 23.13 -7.50 -4.36
C THR A 110 23.39 -5.98 -4.34
N GLN A 111 22.36 -5.13 -4.49
CA GLN A 111 22.53 -3.67 -4.54
C GLN A 111 22.73 -3.02 -3.16
N ILE A 112 22.15 -3.58 -2.10
CA ILE A 112 22.35 -3.09 -0.73
C ILE A 112 23.84 -3.20 -0.37
N ALA A 113 24.48 -4.34 -0.67
CA ALA A 113 25.89 -4.58 -0.35
C ALA A 113 26.84 -3.58 -1.04
N ARG A 114 26.59 -3.19 -2.30
CA ARG A 114 27.40 -2.21 -3.02
C ARG A 114 27.28 -0.79 -2.45
N SER A 115 26.11 -0.42 -1.96
CA SER A 115 25.90 0.91 -1.36
C SER A 115 26.71 1.12 -0.08
N VAL A 116 26.91 0.07 0.73
CA VAL A 116 27.70 0.18 1.97
C VAL A 116 29.20 0.32 1.67
N VAL A 117 29.69 -0.40 0.66
CA VAL A 117 31.11 -0.38 0.25
C VAL A 117 31.53 0.99 -0.31
N ASN A 118 30.64 1.69 -1.03
CA ASN A 118 30.94 3.02 -1.57
C ASN A 118 30.89 4.16 -0.53
N SER A 119 30.21 3.98 0.60
CA SER A 119 30.17 4.98 1.68
C SER A 119 31.38 4.92 2.61
N THR A 120 32.18 3.85 2.58
CA THR A 120 33.34 3.66 3.46
C THR A 120 34.66 4.15 2.83
N THR A 121 34.69 4.48 1.55
CA THR A 121 35.91 4.91 0.83
C THR A 121 36.11 6.43 0.75
N ARG A 122 35.29 7.24 1.44
CA ARG A 122 35.45 8.71 1.48
C ARG A 122 35.79 9.25 2.85
N HIS A 123 36.67 8.58 3.60
CA HIS A 123 37.35 9.20 4.74
C HIS A 123 38.67 8.45 5.00
N HIS A 124 39.69 8.68 4.16
CA HIS A 124 41.07 8.82 4.62
C HIS A 124 42.01 9.33 3.52
N ASP A 125 42.88 10.24 3.96
CA ASP A 125 44.16 10.68 3.40
C ASP A 125 44.19 11.77 2.31
N GLY A 126 44.75 12.93 2.71
CA GLY A 126 45.53 13.83 1.85
C GLY A 126 44.99 15.25 1.75
#